data_AF-A0A965KI77-F1
#
_entry.id   AF-A0A965KI77-F1
#
_cell.length_a   1.000
_cell.length_b   1.000
_cell.length_c   1.000
_cell.angle_alpha   90.00
_cell.angle_beta   90.00
_cell.angle_gamma   90.00
#
_symmetry.space_group_name_H-M   'P 1'
#
loop_
_entity.id
_entity.type
_entity.pdbx_description
1 polymer ?
#
loop_
_entity_poly.entity_id
_entity_poly.type
_entity_poly.pdbx_seq_one_letter_code
_entity_poly.pdbx_strand_id
1 'polypeptide(L)'
;MSRRKSKVKVVWRKLGKEKAWGQATIGENLIEIDPRLGAKRQLEVLCHEQVHLTFPGMTEAEVDRAGKDLAKLLWAENYRKVVLDPNAKPPRIT
;
A
#
# COMPACT_ATOMS: atom_id res chain seq x y z
N MET A 1 -14.10 -5.67 23.68
CA MET A 1 -13.98 -4.27 23.24
C MET A 1 -12.85 -4.19 22.22
N SER A 2 -13.16 -4.24 20.92
CA SER A 2 -12.13 -4.22 19.88
C SER A 2 -11.45 -2.85 19.86
N ARG A 3 -10.17 -2.79 20.21
CA ARG A 3 -9.36 -1.57 20.15
C ARG A 3 -9.36 -1.13 18.68
N ARG A 4 -9.93 0.05 18.39
CA ARG A 4 -10.04 0.60 17.03
C ARG A 4 -8.66 0.51 16.38
N LYS A 5 -8.50 -0.32 15.33
CA LYS A 5 -7.20 -0.50 14.66
C LYS A 5 -6.69 0.88 14.23
N SER A 6 -5.44 1.18 14.58
CA SER A 6 -4.79 2.43 14.18
C SER A 6 -4.80 2.55 12.66
N LYS A 7 -4.90 3.79 12.16
CA LYS A 7 -4.77 4.09 10.73
C LYS A 7 -3.44 3.52 10.22
N VAL A 8 -3.47 2.82 9.08
CA VAL A 8 -2.26 2.29 8.45
C VAL A 8 -1.32 3.45 8.09
N LYS A 9 -0.08 3.36 8.56
CA LYS A 9 0.99 4.31 8.24
C LYS A 9 1.75 3.78 7.04
N VAL A 10 1.87 4.59 5.98
CA VAL A 10 2.65 4.27 4.79
C VAL A 10 3.92 5.11 4.77
N VAL A 11 5.07 4.46 4.68
CA VAL A 11 6.41 5.09 4.63
C VAL A 11 7.07 4.79 3.29
N TRP A 12 7.63 5.81 2.66
CA TRP A 12 8.34 5.69 1.39
C TRP A 12 9.84 5.74 1.66
N ARG A 13 10.54 4.62 1.55
CA ARG A 13 11.99 4.52 1.77
C ARG A 13 12.61 3.47 0.87
N LYS A 14 13.92 3.58 0.61
CA LYS A 14 14.64 2.56 -0.18
C LYS A 14 14.66 1.23 0.60
N LEU A 15 14.30 0.14 -0.07
CA LEU A 15 14.23 -1.21 0.50
C LEU A 15 15.27 -2.18 -0.10
N GLY A 16 16.32 -1.64 -0.71
CA GLY A 16 17.34 -2.44 -1.39
C GLY A 16 18.13 -3.37 -0.46
N LYS A 17 18.25 -3.06 0.83
CA LYS A 17 18.95 -3.91 1.82
C LYS A 17 18.11 -5.12 2.21
N GLU A 18 16.80 -4.91 2.24
CA GLU A 18 15.75 -5.87 2.54
C GLU A 18 15.43 -6.78 1.34
N LYS A 19 15.97 -6.45 0.15
CA LYS A 19 15.70 -7.13 -1.12
C LYS A 19 14.20 -7.22 -1.44
N ALA A 20 13.44 -6.21 -1.02
CA ALA A 20 12.00 -6.16 -1.17
C ALA A 20 11.56 -4.90 -1.93
N TRP A 21 10.36 -4.96 -2.53
CA TRP A 21 9.72 -3.81 -3.18
C TRP A 21 8.75 -3.09 -2.26
N GLY A 22 8.14 -3.82 -1.33
CA GLY A 22 7.37 -3.35 -0.20
C GLY A 22 7.47 -4.35 0.95
N GLN A 23 7.02 -3.94 2.14
CA GLN A 23 6.83 -4.84 3.27
C GLN A 23 5.79 -4.28 4.24
N ALA A 24 5.03 -5.18 4.86
CA ALA A 24 4.06 -4.88 5.90
C ALA A 24 4.48 -5.44 7.26
N THR A 25 4.39 -4.63 8.32
CA THR A 25 4.62 -5.08 9.69
C THR A 25 3.27 -5.35 10.37
N ILE A 26 2.90 -6.63 10.43
CA ILE A 26 1.67 -7.10 11.08
C ILE A 26 1.71 -6.73 12.57
N GLY A 27 0.63 -6.13 13.07
CA GLY A 27 0.54 -5.65 14.45
C GLY A 27 0.90 -4.17 14.64
N GLU A 28 1.72 -3.60 13.76
CA GLU A 28 2.09 -2.17 13.79
C GLU A 28 1.28 -1.32 12.81
N ASN A 29 0.51 -1.95 11.90
CA ASN A 29 -0.19 -1.27 10.80
C ASN A 29 0.75 -0.35 10.00
N LEU A 30 1.96 -0.83 9.73
CA LEU A 30 2.99 -0.14 8.96
C LEU A 30 3.14 -0.82 7.60
N ILE A 31 3.17 -0.01 6.54
CA ILE A 31 3.55 -0.40 5.19
C ILE A 31 4.75 0.44 4.75
N GLU A 32 5.76 -0.20 4.20
CA GLU A 32 6.93 0.45 3.64
C GLU A 32 7.01 0.13 2.14
N ILE A 33 7.27 1.12 1.29
CA ILE A 33 7.33 0.95 -0.18
C ILE A 33 8.58 1.61 -0.74
N ASP A 34 9.25 0.94 -1.67
CA ASP A 34 10.39 1.51 -2.39
C ASP A 34 9.93 2.63 -3.35
N PRO A 35 10.38 3.88 -3.16
CA PRO A 35 9.95 5.02 -3.96
C PRO A 35 10.47 4.97 -5.40
N ARG A 36 11.42 4.10 -5.74
CA ARG A 36 12.00 3.98 -7.08
C ARG A 36 11.09 3.22 -8.07
N LEU A 37 10.06 2.55 -7.55
CA LEU A 37 9.07 1.88 -8.37
C LEU A 37 8.25 2.89 -9.19
N GLY A 38 7.86 2.52 -10.41
CA GLY A 38 6.91 3.32 -11.20
C GLY A 38 5.53 3.38 -10.53
N ALA A 39 4.76 4.45 -10.78
CA ALA A 39 3.51 4.74 -10.05
C ALA A 39 2.49 3.59 -10.04
N LYS A 40 2.30 2.89 -11.16
CA LYS A 40 1.41 1.71 -11.23
C LYS A 40 1.92 0.56 -10.36
N ARG A 41 3.23 0.32 -10.37
CA ARG A 41 3.85 -0.73 -9.54
C ARG A 41 3.80 -0.38 -8.06
N GLN A 42 3.97 0.90 -7.71
CA GLN A 42 3.74 1.37 -6.34
C GLN A 42 2.31 1.09 -5.87
N LEU A 43 1.30 1.31 -6.71
CA LEU A 43 -0.09 0.99 -6.39
C LEU A 43 -0.28 -0.51 -6.16
N GLU A 44 0.28 -1.36 -7.03
CA GLU A 44 0.21 -2.82 -6.88
C GLU A 44 0.83 -3.30 -5.57
N VAL A 45 2.05 -2.84 -5.27
CA VAL A 45 2.73 -3.18 -4.01
C VAL A 45 1.93 -2.66 -2.81
N LEU A 46 1.39 -1.44 -2.86
CA LEU A 46 0.56 -0.91 -1.78
C LEU A 46 -0.69 -1.78 -1.53
N CYS A 47 -1.37 -2.22 -2.59
CA CYS A 47 -2.51 -3.13 -2.48
C CYS A 47 -2.09 -4.49 -1.90
N HIS A 48 -0.97 -5.05 -2.37
CA HIS A 48 -0.41 -6.31 -1.87
C HIS A 48 -0.11 -6.22 -0.36
N GLU A 49 0.63 -5.21 0.09
CA GLU A 49 0.97 -5.03 1.51
C GLU A 49 -0.28 -4.78 2.39
N GLN A 50 -1.27 -4.03 1.87
CA GLN A 50 -2.52 -3.82 2.58
C GLN A 50 -3.32 -5.12 2.74
N VAL A 51 -3.27 -6.02 1.75
CA VAL A 51 -3.90 -7.33 1.84
C VAL A 51 -3.24 -8.17 2.93
N HIS A 52 -1.90 -8.17 3.05
CA HIS A 52 -1.21 -8.82 4.18
C HIS A 52 -1.70 -8.32 5.55
N LEU A 53 -1.85 -7.00 5.72
CA LEU A 53 -2.36 -6.44 6.99
C LEU A 53 -3.84 -6.80 7.26
N THR A 54 -4.62 -6.93 6.20
CA THR A 54 -6.07 -7.19 6.30
C THR A 54 -6.34 -8.66 6.58
N PHE A 55 -5.61 -9.55 5.91
CA PHE A 55 -5.77 -11.00 5.98
C PHE A 55 -4.41 -11.69 6.26
N PRO A 56 -3.89 -11.63 7.51
CA PRO A 56 -2.58 -12.19 7.85
C PRO A 56 -2.42 -13.70 7.61
N GLY A 57 -3.53 -14.43 7.47
CA GLY A 57 -3.53 -15.87 7.22
C GLY A 57 -3.59 -16.28 5.76
N MET A 58 -3.69 -15.33 4.81
CA MET A 58 -3.65 -15.65 3.38
C MET A 58 -2.24 -16.07 2.97
N THR A 59 -2.17 -17.00 2.02
CA THR A 59 -0.90 -17.39 1.41
C THR A 59 -0.38 -16.27 0.52
N GLU A 60 0.93 -16.23 0.30
CA GLU A 60 1.58 -15.26 -0.58
C GLU A 60 0.91 -15.19 -1.97
N ALA A 61 0.57 -16.35 -2.56
CA ALA A 61 -0.07 -16.42 -3.87
C ALA A 61 -1.47 -15.80 -3.90
N GLU A 62 -2.26 -15.98 -2.83
CA GLU A 62 -3.58 -15.35 -2.69
C GLU A 62 -3.44 -13.84 -2.52
N VAL A 63 -2.48 -13.38 -1.72
CA VAL A 63 -2.18 -11.96 -1.55
C VAL A 63 -1.73 -11.33 -2.86
N ASP A 64 -0.87 -12.00 -3.61
CA ASP A 64 -0.36 -11.54 -4.89
C ASP A 64 -1.48 -11.38 -5.92
N ARG A 65 -2.39 -12.36 -5.99
CA ARG A 65 -3.56 -12.30 -6.86
C ARG A 65 -4.46 -11.13 -6.47
N ALA A 66 -4.81 -11.01 -5.19
CA ALA A 66 -5.67 -9.93 -4.71
C ALA A 66 -5.06 -8.54 -4.93
N GLY A 67 -3.76 -8.38 -4.67
CA GLY A 67 -3.02 -7.13 -4.90
C GLY A 67 -3.04 -6.71 -6.37
N LYS A 68 -2.79 -7.66 -7.30
CA LYS A 68 -2.84 -7.43 -8.75
C LYS A 68 -4.24 -7.07 -9.23
N ASP A 69 -5.26 -7.81 -8.80
CA ASP A 69 -6.65 -7.59 -9.21
C ASP A 69 -7.15 -6.21 -8.75
N LEU A 70 -6.89 -5.84 -7.48
CA LEU A 70 -7.23 -4.53 -6.92
C LEU A 70 -6.51 -3.40 -7.66
N ALA A 71 -5.20 -3.51 -7.85
CA ALA A 71 -4.43 -2.46 -8.51
C ALA A 71 -4.82 -2.29 -9.97
N LYS A 72 -5.16 -3.39 -10.67
CA LYS A 72 -5.68 -3.32 -12.04
C LYS A 72 -7.01 -2.58 -12.10
N LEU A 73 -7.95 -2.91 -11.21
CA LEU A 73 -9.24 -2.23 -11.11
C LEU A 73 -9.06 -0.74 -10.84
N LEU A 74 -8.35 -0.38 -9.76
CA LEU A 74 -8.11 1.02 -9.38
C LEU A 74 -7.41 1.81 -10.48
N TRP A 75 -6.45 1.18 -11.17
CA TRP A 75 -5.76 1.83 -12.26
C TRP A 75 -6.68 2.09 -13.47
N ALA A 76 -7.55 1.14 -13.81
CA ALA A 76 -8.55 1.27 -14.88
C ALA A 76 -9.58 2.37 -14.56
N GLU A 77 -10.01 2.46 -13.30
CA GLU A 77 -10.90 3.51 -12.79
C GLU A 77 -10.19 4.85 -12.54
N ASN A 78 -9.00 5.05 -13.13
CA ASN A 78 -8.23 6.30 -13.07
C ASN A 78 -7.80 6.76 -11.67
N TYR A 79 -7.79 5.88 -10.66
CA TYR A 79 -7.20 6.22 -9.35
C TYR A 79 -5.68 6.32 -9.47
N ARG A 80 -5.14 7.46 -9.05
CA ARG A 80 -3.70 7.74 -9.03
C ARG A 80 -3.31 8.36 -7.70
N LYS A 81 -2.08 8.11 -7.27
CA LYS A 81 -1.51 8.82 -6.12
C LYS A 81 -1.30 10.28 -6.51
N VAL A 82 -1.93 11.18 -5.77
CA VAL A 82 -1.64 12.61 -5.86
C VAL A 82 -0.40 12.91 -5.01
N VAL A 83 0.62 13.50 -5.63
CA VAL A 83 1.78 14.02 -4.90
C VAL A 83 1.39 15.41 -4.41
N LEU A 84 1.24 15.55 -3.10
CA LEU A 84 0.94 16.82 -2.45
C LEU A 84 2.23 17.44 -1.93
N ASP A 85 2.37 18.76 -2.08
CA ASP A 85 3.38 19.52 -1.36
C ASP A 85 3.18 19.36 0.16
N PRO A 86 4.24 19.50 0.98
CA PRO A 86 4.17 19.31 2.43
C PRO A 86 3.07 20.12 3.14
N ASN A 87 2.74 21.29 2.58
CA ASN A 87 1.72 22.20 3.11
C ASN A 87 0.39 22.16 2.34
N ALA A 88 0.27 21.33 1.30
CA ALA A 88 -0.93 21.23 0.51
C ALA A 88 -2.01 20.40 1.24
N LYS A 89 -3.25 20.88 1.20
CA LYS A 89 -4.41 20.13 1.69
C LYS A 89 -4.98 19.31 0.54
N PRO A 90 -5.32 18.02 0.73
CA PRO A 90 -6.02 17.25 -0.29
C PRO A 90 -7.31 17.98 -0.70
N PRO A 91 -7.65 17.99 -2.01
CA PRO A 91 -8.93 18.52 -2.47
C PRO A 91 -10.07 17.82 -1.72
N ARG A 92 -11.05 18.58 -1.24
CA ARG A 92 -12.29 18.00 -0.73
C ARG A 92 -13.16 17.64 -1.91
N ILE A 93 -13.52 16.38 -2.02
CA ILE A 93 -14.54 15.94 -2.97
C ILE A 93 -15.87 16.09 -2.24
N THR A 94 -16.71 17.01 -2.73
CA THR A 94 -18.09 17.24 -2.27
C THR A 94 -19.08 16.51 -3.16
#